data_AF-A0A327SL14-F1
#
_entry.id   AF-A0A327SL14-F1
#
_cell.length_a   1.000
_cell.length_b   1.000
_cell.length_c   1.000
_cell.angle_alpha   90.00
_cell.angle_beta   90.00
_cell.angle_gamma   90.00
#
_symmetry.space_group_name_H-M   'P 1'
#
loop_
_entity.id
_entity.type
_entity.pdbx_description
1 polymer ?
#
loop_
_entity_poly.entity_id
_entity_poly.type
_entity_poly.pdbx_seq_one_letter_code
_entity_poly.pdbx_strand_id
1 'polypeptide(L)'
;MSSKDQPSANVLTFKKGHYVFTDHLEEVHPEGTSVPFLTAKGILITAEGDSFRGDIATVKISDLVLKQSTFIDDNGKALEAHKLYVWPRNLGSTKEWTANKLEFLNEFVLNFPIEIISLEESNGVTWKYITPENFKKTPEGIEASAAFQDYAAHQSEYFFLRRPLNEPK
;
A
#
# COMPACT_ATOMS: atom_id res chain seq x y z
N MET A 1 30.70 -17.28 -6.75
CA MET A 1 29.46 -16.99 -7.50
C MET A 1 28.86 -15.74 -6.89
N SER A 2 29.00 -14.63 -7.62
CA SER A 2 28.49 -13.30 -7.24
C SER A 2 26.97 -13.29 -7.26
N SER A 3 26.39 -12.62 -6.26
CA SER A 3 25.18 -11.78 -6.37
C SER A 3 24.69 -11.43 -4.96
N LYS A 4 25.22 -10.36 -4.36
CA LYS A 4 24.56 -9.64 -3.25
C LYS A 4 24.96 -8.16 -3.25
N ASP A 5 24.89 -7.54 -4.42
CA ASP A 5 24.71 -6.10 -4.52
C ASP A 5 23.41 -5.88 -5.31
N GLN A 6 22.29 -6.29 -4.71
CA GLN A 6 21.03 -5.65 -5.07
C GLN A 6 21.03 -4.33 -4.32
N PRO A 7 21.10 -3.17 -4.99
CA PRO A 7 20.88 -1.92 -4.30
C PRO A 7 19.52 -2.05 -3.62
N SER A 8 19.47 -1.81 -2.32
CA SER A 8 18.21 -1.66 -1.61
C SER A 8 17.41 -0.62 -2.38
N ALA A 9 16.44 -1.05 -3.18
CA ALA A 9 15.46 -0.15 -3.76
C ALA A 9 14.95 0.69 -2.57
N ASN A 10 14.96 2.01 -2.68
CA ASN A 10 14.51 2.88 -1.59
C ASN A 10 13.04 2.54 -1.29
N VAL A 11 12.82 1.61 -0.35
CA VAL A 11 11.49 1.20 0.07
C VAL A 11 10.91 2.35 0.88
N LEU A 12 9.88 2.98 0.33
CA LEU A 12 9.24 4.11 0.98
C LEU A 12 8.27 3.62 2.07
N THR A 13 8.17 4.41 3.12
CA THR A 13 7.04 4.37 4.06
C THR A 13 5.90 5.22 3.53
N PHE A 14 4.70 5.01 4.08
CA PHE A 14 3.53 5.79 3.68
C PHE A 14 3.67 7.27 4.06
N LYS A 15 3.13 8.11 3.17
CA LYS A 15 2.79 9.51 3.40
C LYS A 15 1.27 9.65 3.30
N LYS A 16 0.72 10.76 3.76
CA LYS A 16 -0.67 11.10 3.49
C LYS A 16 -0.87 11.25 1.98
N GLY A 17 -1.94 10.69 1.42
CA GLY A 17 -2.22 10.78 -0.02
C GLY A 17 -2.92 9.55 -0.61
N HIS A 18 -2.92 9.46 -1.93
CA HIS A 18 -3.55 8.39 -2.68
C HIS A 18 -2.52 7.42 -3.24
N TYR A 19 -2.87 6.13 -3.21
CA TYR A 19 -2.01 5.03 -3.62
C TYR A 19 -2.80 4.03 -4.46
N VAL A 20 -2.18 3.47 -5.49
CA VAL A 20 -2.64 2.22 -6.12
C VAL A 20 -1.43 1.36 -6.46
N PHE A 21 -1.45 0.10 -6.05
CA PHE A 21 -0.35 -0.85 -6.26
C PHE A 21 -0.65 -1.72 -7.46
N THR A 22 0.17 -1.65 -8.50
CA THR A 22 -0.11 -2.26 -9.81
C THR A 22 0.81 -3.45 -10.12
N ASP A 23 1.91 -3.58 -9.40
CA ASP A 23 2.88 -4.66 -9.58
C ASP A 23 2.71 -5.76 -8.51
N HIS A 24 3.47 -6.84 -8.67
CA HIS A 24 3.47 -7.99 -7.76
C HIS A 24 3.99 -7.63 -6.36
N LEU A 25 3.52 -8.39 -5.36
CA LEU A 25 4.08 -8.35 -4.01
C LEU A 25 5.45 -9.01 -3.97
N GLU A 26 6.42 -8.34 -3.35
CA GLU A 26 7.75 -8.86 -3.09
C GLU A 26 7.96 -9.04 -1.59
N GLU A 27 8.48 -10.20 -1.18
CA GLU A 27 8.85 -10.48 0.21
C GLU A 27 10.29 -10.02 0.46
N VAL A 28 10.45 -9.13 1.45
CA VAL A 28 11.75 -8.61 1.89
C VAL A 28 12.08 -9.19 3.26
N HIS A 29 13.28 -9.76 3.38
CA HIS A 29 13.84 -10.30 4.62
C HIS A 29 14.95 -9.37 5.14
N PRO A 30 14.65 -8.48 6.10
CA PRO A 30 15.63 -7.54 6.61
C PRO A 30 16.64 -8.28 7.50
N GLU A 31 17.91 -7.89 7.42
CA GLU A 31 18.94 -8.45 8.29
C GLU A 31 18.57 -8.22 9.77
N GLY A 32 18.71 -9.27 10.58
CA GLY A 32 18.41 -9.21 12.02
C GLY A 32 16.93 -9.20 12.41
N THR A 33 15.99 -9.30 11.46
CA THR A 33 14.55 -9.35 11.76
C THR A 33 13.98 -10.73 11.46
N SER A 34 13.17 -11.28 12.38
CA SER A 34 12.57 -12.61 12.24
C SER A 34 11.29 -12.63 11.39
N VAL A 35 10.78 -11.45 11.04
CA VAL A 35 9.49 -11.28 10.34
C VAL A 35 9.75 -10.54 9.03
N PRO A 36 9.46 -11.15 7.87
CA PRO A 36 9.55 -10.47 6.59
C PRO A 36 8.42 -9.44 6.45
N PHE A 37 8.63 -8.47 5.57
CA PHE A 37 7.56 -7.57 5.13
C PHE A 37 7.38 -7.67 3.63
N LEU A 38 6.19 -7.30 3.19
CA LEU A 38 5.81 -7.25 1.79
C LEU A 38 5.93 -5.82 1.28
N THR A 39 6.48 -5.69 0.08
CA THR A 39 6.52 -4.45 -0.70
C THR A 39 5.75 -4.59 -2.00
N ALA A 40 5.30 -3.47 -2.54
CA ALA A 40 4.71 -3.39 -3.87
C ALA A 40 5.11 -2.06 -4.51
N LYS A 41 5.31 -2.08 -5.82
CA LYS A 41 5.43 -0.84 -6.60
C LYS A 41 4.04 -0.30 -6.91
N GLY A 42 3.89 1.02 -6.75
CA GLY A 42 2.62 1.69 -6.94
C GLY A 42 2.77 3.09 -7.50
N ILE A 43 1.64 3.59 -7.98
CA ILE A 43 1.46 4.98 -8.40
C ILE A 43 0.98 5.77 -7.19
N LEU A 44 1.66 6.87 -6.89
CA LEU A 44 1.50 7.61 -5.65
C LEU A 44 1.16 9.07 -5.95
N ILE A 45 0.18 9.62 -5.23
CA ILE A 45 -0.12 11.05 -5.18
C ILE A 45 -0.08 11.46 -3.71
N THR A 46 1.05 11.97 -3.26
CA THR A 46 1.32 12.24 -1.83
C THR A 46 1.24 13.72 -1.52
N ALA A 47 0.77 14.07 -0.33
CA ALA A 47 0.79 15.43 0.18
C ALA A 47 2.16 15.77 0.80
N GLU A 48 2.74 16.90 0.41
CA GLU A 48 3.99 17.45 0.97
C GLU A 48 3.74 18.90 1.43
N GLY A 49 3.30 19.07 2.67
CA GLY A 49 2.86 20.38 3.16
C GLY A 49 1.63 20.86 2.40
N ASP A 50 1.75 22.00 1.72
CA ASP A 50 0.68 22.60 0.91
C ASP A 50 0.70 22.15 -0.57
N SER A 51 1.65 21.31 -0.97
CA SER A 51 1.78 20.81 -2.34
C SER A 51 1.48 19.32 -2.45
N PHE A 52 1.29 18.86 -3.69
CA PHE A 52 1.17 17.45 -4.02
C PHE A 52 2.37 17.00 -4.85
N ARG A 53 2.81 15.76 -4.60
CA ARG A 53 3.85 15.09 -5.37
C ARG A 53 3.34 13.79 -5.96
N GLY A 54 3.54 13.63 -7.27
CA GLY A 54 3.26 12.42 -8.04
C GLY A 54 4.53 11.60 -8.24
N ASP A 55 4.50 10.32 -7.88
CA ASP A 55 5.65 9.43 -8.08
C ASP A 55 5.23 7.98 -8.39
N ILE A 56 6.18 7.18 -8.89
CA ILE A 56 6.03 5.72 -8.99
C ILE A 56 7.17 5.09 -8.20
N ALA A 57 6.84 4.40 -7.11
CA ALA A 57 7.84 3.88 -6.17
C ALA A 57 7.42 2.58 -5.48
N THR A 58 8.40 1.88 -4.92
CA THR A 58 8.21 0.69 -4.09
C THR A 58 7.91 1.09 -2.65
N VAL A 59 6.80 0.63 -2.10
CA VAL A 59 6.33 0.97 -0.75
C VAL A 59 6.22 -0.29 0.10
N LYS A 60 6.50 -0.16 1.40
CA LYS A 60 6.26 -1.21 2.41
C LYS A 60 4.76 -1.38 2.69
N ILE A 61 4.06 -2.04 1.75
CA ILE A 61 2.60 -2.23 1.78
C ILE A 61 2.10 -3.00 3.01
N SER A 62 2.96 -3.80 3.66
CA SER A 62 2.63 -4.45 4.95
C SER A 62 2.23 -3.47 6.05
N ASP A 63 2.62 -2.20 5.96
CA ASP A 63 2.27 -1.19 6.95
C ASP A 63 0.75 -0.93 6.99
N LEU A 64 0.00 -1.24 5.94
CA LEU A 64 -1.47 -1.13 5.91
C LEU A 64 -2.17 -2.06 6.90
N VAL A 65 -1.55 -3.19 7.27
CA VAL A 65 -2.19 -4.28 8.01
C VAL A 65 -1.50 -4.61 9.32
N LEU A 66 -0.72 -3.65 9.84
CA LEU A 66 -0.12 -3.74 11.16
C LEU A 66 -1.17 -3.66 12.26
N LYS A 67 -0.79 -4.07 13.47
CA LYS A 67 -1.65 -4.01 14.65
C LYS A 67 -2.07 -2.57 14.98
N GLN A 68 -1.18 -1.62 14.74
CA GLN A 68 -1.36 -0.19 14.97
C GLN A 68 -2.08 0.52 13.81
N SER A 69 -2.31 -0.16 12.69
CA SER A 69 -2.96 0.44 11.53
C SER A 69 -4.47 0.33 11.63
N THR A 70 -5.15 1.31 11.06
CA THR A 70 -6.61 1.44 11.10
C THR A 70 -7.16 1.46 9.69
N PHE A 71 -8.19 0.67 9.44
CA PHE A 71 -8.95 0.71 8.20
C PHE A 71 -10.31 1.37 8.47
N ILE A 72 -10.73 2.28 7.58
CA ILE A 72 -12.06 2.87 7.61
C ILE A 72 -12.89 2.22 6.52
N ASP A 73 -14.00 1.59 6.92
CA ASP A 73 -14.95 0.99 5.97
C ASP A 73 -15.80 2.05 5.26
N ASP A 74 -16.64 1.61 4.32
CA ASP A 74 -17.49 2.50 3.53
C ASP A 74 -18.59 3.21 4.34
N ASN A 75 -18.90 2.71 5.54
CA ASN A 75 -19.82 3.35 6.48
C ASN A 75 -19.11 4.36 7.40
N GLY A 76 -17.79 4.55 7.24
CA GLY A 76 -16.97 5.41 8.09
C GLY A 76 -16.57 4.76 9.42
N LYS A 77 -16.78 3.45 9.60
CA LYS A 77 -16.40 2.74 10.83
C LYS A 77 -14.91 2.41 10.80
N ALA A 78 -14.23 2.75 11.89
CA ALA A 78 -12.83 2.36 12.11
C ALA A 78 -12.72 0.91 12.58
N LEU A 79 -11.83 0.16 11.95
CA LEU A 79 -11.48 -1.22 12.24
C LEU A 79 -9.97 -1.35 12.41
N GLU A 80 -9.53 -2.19 13.35
CA GLU A 80 -8.11 -2.51 13.47
C GLU A 80 -7.66 -3.31 12.24
N ALA A 81 -6.69 -2.80 11.48
CA ALA A 81 -6.36 -3.35 10.17
C ALA A 81 -5.77 -4.77 10.23
N HIS A 82 -5.13 -5.14 11.35
CA HIS A 82 -4.65 -6.51 11.55
C HIS A 82 -5.78 -7.55 11.66
N LYS A 83 -7.03 -7.13 11.86
CA LYS A 83 -8.21 -8.02 11.89
C LYS A 83 -8.85 -8.24 10.52
N LEU A 84 -8.36 -7.59 9.46
CA LEU A 84 -8.89 -7.75 8.10
C LEU A 84 -8.49 -9.06 7.42
N TYR A 85 -7.63 -9.84 8.06
CA TYR A 85 -7.20 -11.14 7.59
C TYR A 85 -7.12 -12.09 8.75
N VAL A 86 -7.22 -13.39 8.43
CA VAL A 86 -7.22 -14.44 9.43
C VAL A 86 -5.88 -14.47 10.18
N TRP A 87 -5.92 -14.16 11.46
CA TRP A 87 -4.79 -14.44 12.36
C TRP A 87 -4.75 -15.94 12.69
N PRO A 88 -3.60 -16.61 12.54
CA PRO A 88 -3.47 -18.00 12.93
C PRO A 88 -3.76 -18.17 14.43
N ARG A 89 -4.60 -19.16 14.78
CA ARG A 89 -5.21 -19.32 16.12
C ARG A 89 -4.22 -19.59 17.26
N ASN A 90 -2.98 -19.97 16.97
CA ASN A 90 -1.92 -20.23 17.96
C ASN A 90 -0.62 -19.62 17.44
N LEU A 91 -0.18 -18.46 17.96
CA LEU A 91 1.14 -17.82 17.67
C LEU A 91 1.81 -18.35 16.39
N GLY A 92 1.13 -18.20 15.25
CA GLY A 92 1.36 -19.03 14.07
C GLY A 92 2.79 -18.95 13.60
N SER A 93 3.23 -19.94 12.81
CA SER A 93 4.56 -19.83 12.22
C SER A 93 4.66 -18.52 11.43
N THR A 94 5.81 -17.83 11.48
CA THR A 94 6.03 -16.59 10.70
C THR A 94 5.63 -16.78 9.24
N LYS A 95 5.87 -17.97 8.69
CA LYS A 95 5.49 -18.38 7.34
C LYS A 95 3.98 -18.31 7.09
N GLU A 96 3.16 -18.87 7.98
CA GLU A 96 1.69 -18.79 7.87
C GLU A 96 1.21 -17.36 7.99
N TRP A 97 1.81 -16.57 8.87
CA TRP A 97 1.45 -15.17 9.02
C TRP A 97 1.75 -14.35 7.75
N THR A 98 2.94 -14.54 7.16
CA THR A 98 3.31 -13.92 5.90
C THR A 98 2.39 -14.36 4.76
N ALA A 99 2.04 -15.65 4.69
CA ALA A 99 1.12 -16.17 3.68
C ALA A 99 -0.27 -15.52 3.76
N ASN A 100 -0.85 -15.39 4.96
CA ASN A 100 -2.15 -14.76 5.13
C ASN A 100 -2.13 -13.25 4.79
N LYS A 101 -1.04 -12.55 5.14
CA LYS A 101 -0.85 -11.15 4.71
C LYS A 101 -0.76 -11.05 3.19
N LEU A 102 -0.01 -11.96 2.56
CA LEU A 102 0.18 -11.99 1.12
C LEU A 102 -1.15 -12.26 0.40
N GLU A 103 -1.95 -13.21 0.89
CA GLU A 103 -3.29 -13.48 0.37
C GLU A 103 -4.18 -12.24 0.48
N PHE A 104 -4.27 -11.63 1.68
CA PHE A 104 -5.06 -10.43 1.88
C PHE A 104 -4.63 -9.27 0.97
N LEU A 105 -3.33 -8.97 0.91
CA LEU A 105 -2.84 -7.85 0.12
C LEU A 105 -3.06 -8.07 -1.38
N ASN A 106 -2.94 -9.30 -1.87
CA ASN A 106 -3.24 -9.64 -3.26
C ASN A 106 -4.74 -9.49 -3.57
N GLU A 107 -5.62 -9.98 -2.70
CA GLU A 107 -7.06 -10.01 -2.96
C GLU A 107 -7.75 -8.66 -2.71
N PHE A 108 -7.26 -7.90 -1.70
CA PHE A 108 -7.98 -6.74 -1.19
C PHE A 108 -7.21 -5.41 -1.31
N VAL A 109 -5.92 -5.40 -1.70
CA VAL A 109 -5.16 -4.15 -1.80
C VAL A 109 -4.56 -3.92 -3.18
N LEU A 110 -3.99 -4.93 -3.81
CA LEU A 110 -3.46 -4.78 -5.17
C LEU A 110 -4.54 -4.37 -6.15
N ASN A 111 -4.22 -3.40 -7.01
CA ASN A 111 -5.08 -2.79 -8.01
C ASN A 111 -6.30 -2.04 -7.46
N PHE A 112 -6.47 -1.96 -6.13
CA PHE A 112 -7.50 -1.16 -5.49
C PHE A 112 -6.91 0.19 -5.05
N PRO A 113 -7.46 1.32 -5.52
CA PRO A 113 -7.04 2.61 -5.04
C PRO A 113 -7.39 2.81 -3.56
N ILE A 114 -6.44 3.34 -2.80
CA ILE A 114 -6.59 3.65 -1.38
C ILE A 114 -6.18 5.10 -1.09
N GLU A 115 -6.68 5.63 0.02
CA GLU A 115 -6.24 6.89 0.61
C GLU A 115 -5.63 6.62 1.99
N ILE A 116 -4.43 7.13 2.23
CA ILE A 116 -3.83 7.26 3.56
C ILE A 116 -4.26 8.60 4.14
N ILE A 117 -5.03 8.56 5.22
CA ILE A 117 -5.67 9.72 5.85
C ILE A 117 -4.74 10.36 6.89
N SER A 118 -4.10 9.51 7.70
CA SER A 118 -3.19 9.92 8.75
C SER A 118 -2.12 8.85 9.00
N LEU A 119 -1.03 9.30 9.61
CA LEU A 119 0.06 8.47 10.11
C LEU A 119 0.09 8.67 11.63
N GLU A 120 0.16 7.59 12.39
CA GLU A 120 0.37 7.65 13.84
C GLU A 120 1.87 7.59 14.17
N GLU A 121 2.27 8.23 15.28
CA GLU A 121 3.69 8.31 15.72
C GLU A 121 4.35 6.92 15.88
N SER A 122 3.56 5.88 16.15
CA SER A 122 4.04 4.49 16.27
C SER A 122 4.09 3.70 14.96
N ASN A 123 4.18 4.39 13.81
CA ASN A 123 4.20 3.81 12.45
C ASN A 123 2.89 3.12 12.02
N GLY A 124 1.77 3.44 12.67
CA GLY A 124 0.44 3.01 12.22
C GLY A 124 -0.05 3.91 11.08
N VAL A 125 -0.85 3.37 10.17
CA VAL A 125 -1.49 4.16 9.11
C VAL A 125 -3.00 4.02 9.18
N THR A 126 -3.71 5.13 9.03
CA THR A 126 -5.18 5.10 8.85
C THR A 126 -5.49 5.22 7.37
N TRP A 127 -6.22 4.24 6.82
CA TRP A 127 -6.48 4.17 5.39
C TRP A 127 -7.89 3.70 5.07
N LYS A 128 -8.33 3.96 3.84
CA LYS A 128 -9.61 3.50 3.28
C LYS A 128 -9.51 3.29 1.78
N TYR A 129 -10.49 2.61 1.19
CA TYR A 129 -10.64 2.58 -0.25
C TYR A 129 -11.10 3.94 -0.81
N ILE A 130 -10.65 4.24 -2.02
CA ILE A 130 -11.20 5.32 -2.84
C ILE A 130 -11.56 4.77 -4.22
N THR A 131 -12.41 5.48 -4.95
CA THR A 131 -12.77 5.04 -6.29
C THR A 131 -11.63 5.30 -7.29
N PRO A 132 -11.52 4.51 -8.37
CA PRO A 132 -10.62 4.80 -9.48
C PRO A 132 -10.77 6.23 -10.01
N GLU A 133 -12.00 6.75 -10.06
CA GLU A 133 -12.28 8.11 -10.53
C GLU A 133 -11.74 9.16 -9.57
N ASN A 134 -11.74 8.90 -8.26
CA ASN A 134 -11.13 9.79 -7.28
C ASN A 134 -9.60 9.72 -7.32
N PHE A 135 -9.03 8.53 -7.53
CA PHE A 135 -7.58 8.39 -7.68
C PHE A 135 -7.04 9.09 -8.94
N LYS A 136 -7.74 8.97 -10.08
CA LYS A 136 -7.33 9.58 -11.36
C LYS A 136 -7.44 11.10 -11.38
N LYS A 137 -8.04 11.74 -10.37
CA LYS A 137 -8.03 13.21 -10.24
C LYS A 137 -6.66 13.67 -9.79
N THR A 138 -5.81 13.99 -10.75
CA THR A 138 -4.51 14.62 -10.50
C THR A 138 -4.72 16.05 -10.00
N PRO A 139 -4.19 16.43 -8.82
CA PRO A 139 -4.23 17.82 -8.34
C PRO A 139 -3.53 18.79 -9.31
N GLU A 140 -4.06 20.00 -9.43
CA GLU A 140 -3.38 21.07 -10.17
C GLU A 140 -2.05 21.44 -9.49
N GLY A 141 -1.02 21.73 -10.29
CA GLY A 141 0.30 22.11 -9.76
C GLY A 141 1.08 20.97 -9.10
N ILE A 142 0.71 19.70 -9.32
CA ILE A 142 1.47 18.55 -8.84
C ILE A 142 2.91 18.55 -9.35
N GLU A 143 3.87 18.34 -8.45
CA GLU A 143 5.25 18.05 -8.84
C GLU A 143 5.37 16.55 -9.14
N ALA A 144 5.72 16.19 -10.37
CA ALA A 144 5.69 14.80 -10.82
C ALA A 144 7.07 14.31 -11.25
N SER A 145 7.42 13.08 -10.86
CA SER A 145 8.54 12.37 -11.47
C SER A 145 8.25 12.01 -12.93
N ALA A 146 9.29 11.79 -13.74
CA ALA A 146 9.11 11.44 -15.16
C ALA A 146 8.25 10.18 -15.36
N ALA A 147 8.39 9.18 -14.48
CA ALA A 147 7.57 7.98 -14.51
C ALA A 147 6.09 8.27 -14.21
N PHE A 148 5.82 9.20 -13.27
CA PHE A 148 4.45 9.63 -13.00
C PHE A 148 3.86 10.45 -14.15
N GLN A 149 4.66 11.29 -14.81
CA GLN A 149 4.20 12.07 -15.97
C GLN A 149 3.75 11.15 -17.11
N ASP A 150 4.45 10.05 -17.35
CA ASP A 150 4.05 9.02 -18.31
C ASP A 150 2.69 8.39 -17.95
N TYR A 151 2.51 7.99 -16.69
CA TYR A 151 1.19 7.56 -16.19
C TYR A 151 0.11 8.63 -16.41
N ALA A 152 0.40 9.89 -16.08
CA ALA A 152 -0.54 11.00 -16.17
C ALA A 152 -0.96 11.28 -17.62
N ALA A 153 -0.08 11.05 -18.60
CA ALA A 153 -0.40 11.16 -20.02
C ALA A 153 -1.25 9.99 -20.55
N HIS A 154 -1.16 8.81 -19.93
CA HIS A 154 -1.79 7.56 -20.39
C HIS A 154 -2.83 7.00 -19.40
N GLN A 155 -3.46 7.84 -18.56
CA GLN A 155 -4.38 7.38 -17.51
C GLN A 155 -5.55 6.51 -18.00
N SER A 156 -5.96 6.65 -19.26
CA SER A 156 -7.01 5.82 -19.87
C SER A 156 -6.60 4.36 -20.05
N GLU A 157 -5.30 4.08 -20.10
CA GLU A 157 -4.75 2.72 -20.29
C GLU A 157 -4.72 1.92 -18.98
N TYR A 158 -4.82 2.60 -17.84
CA TYR A 158 -4.80 1.96 -16.52
C TYR A 158 -6.21 1.57 -16.08
N PHE A 159 -6.42 0.27 -15.86
CA PHE A 159 -7.65 -0.27 -15.27
C PHE A 159 -7.42 -0.57 -13.78
N PHE A 160 -8.08 0.19 -12.91
CA PHE A 160 -8.06 -0.06 -11.46
C PHE A 160 -9.36 -0.71 -11.03
N LEU A 161 -9.26 -1.65 -10.09
CA LEU A 161 -10.41 -2.32 -9.55
C LEU A 161 -11.22 -1.35 -8.69
N ARG A 162 -12.54 -1.41 -8.85
CA ARG A 162 -13.46 -0.85 -7.86
C ARG A 162 -13.51 -1.84 -6.71
N ARG A 163 -13.59 -1.33 -5.47
CA ARG A 163 -13.53 -2.04 -4.18
C ARG A 163 -13.88 -3.55 -4.25
N PRO A 164 -13.23 -4.40 -3.44
CA PRO A 164 -13.57 -5.81 -3.36
C PRO A 164 -15.07 -6.01 -3.08
N LEU A 165 -15.73 -6.93 -3.81
CA LEU A 165 -17.17 -7.20 -3.65
C LEU A 165 -17.50 -7.91 -2.33
N ASN A 166 -16.50 -8.60 -1.78
CA ASN A 166 -16.57 -9.23 -0.48
C ASN A 166 -15.81 -8.37 0.53
N GLU A 167 -16.34 -8.23 1.73
CA GLU A 167 -15.55 -7.68 2.84
C GLU A 167 -14.43 -8.65 3.21
N PRO A 168 -13.25 -8.16 3.59
CA PRO A 168 -12.21 -8.99 4.17
C PRO A 168 -12.75 -9.73 5.41
N LYS A 169 -12.37 -11.00 5.58
CA LYS A 169 -12.86 -11.87 6.66
C LYS A 169 -12.03 -11.80 7.95
#